data_AF-A0A450YNH6-F1
#
_entry.id   AF-A0A450YNH6-F1
#
_cell.length_a   1.000
_cell.length_b   1.000
_cell.length_c   1.000
_cell.angle_alpha   90.00
_cell.angle_beta   90.00
_cell.angle_gamma   90.00
#
_symmetry.space_group_name_H-M   'P 1'
#
loop_
_entity.id
_entity.type
_entity.pdbx_description
1 polymer ?
#
loop_
_entity_poly.entity_id
_entity_poly.type
_entity_poly.pdbx_seq_one_letter_code
_entity_poly.pdbx_strand_id
1 'polypeptide(L)'
;MKMFLFLLLLFPMIVMAGNDPLSIKTLAETMDRSTLEAKITRLEASGDGIGEIGRLKRLGIAWHNLSALEVGGASGEADKWLKKAFAASPDDYEVMAYYGSARTMVSRDSWNVLTKMDVANEGIALIDKAIRKAPNNIIVRMVRANNSLALPEFFERRPKAREDFSFLHERLDRLDISPETRAEICFELGGILA
;
A
#
# COMPACT_ATOMS: atom_id res chain seq x y z
N MET A 1 -57.15 12.09 -25.04
CA MET A 1 -56.39 13.18 -25.67
C MET A 1 -55.33 13.63 -24.68
N LYS A 2 -54.05 13.35 -24.98
CA LYS A 2 -52.83 14.02 -24.45
C LYS A 2 -52.57 13.86 -22.93
N MET A 3 -51.38 13.55 -22.44
CA MET A 3 -50.04 13.43 -23.00
C MET A 3 -49.18 12.76 -21.92
N PHE A 4 -48.43 11.71 -22.27
CA PHE A 4 -47.33 11.23 -21.45
C PHE A 4 -46.31 12.37 -21.32
N LEU A 5 -46.12 12.91 -20.10
CA LEU A 5 -45.00 13.81 -19.82
C LEU A 5 -43.91 12.97 -19.14
N PHE A 6 -43.06 12.38 -19.97
CA PHE A 6 -41.76 11.85 -19.54
C PHE A 6 -40.93 13.06 -19.10
N LEU A 7 -40.86 13.31 -17.79
CA LEU A 7 -39.92 14.27 -17.24
C LEU A 7 -38.54 13.61 -17.30
N LEU A 8 -37.85 13.76 -18.43
CA LEU A 8 -36.42 13.55 -18.55
C LEU A 8 -35.74 14.52 -17.59
N LEU A 9 -35.53 14.10 -16.35
CA LEU A 9 -34.54 14.69 -15.47
C LEU A 9 -33.19 14.43 -16.13
N LEU A 10 -32.75 15.41 -16.93
CA LEU A 10 -31.36 15.60 -17.28
C LEU A 10 -30.62 15.81 -15.96
N PHE A 11 -30.25 14.70 -15.30
CA PHE A 11 -29.17 14.73 -14.32
C PHE A 11 -28.01 15.39 -15.05
N PRO A 12 -27.43 16.50 -14.55
CA PRO A 12 -26.19 16.97 -15.10
C PRO A 12 -25.21 15.84 -14.87
N MET A 13 -24.90 15.13 -15.96
CA MET A 13 -23.80 14.20 -16.01
C MET A 13 -22.59 15.10 -15.84
N ILE A 14 -22.20 15.31 -14.58
CA ILE A 14 -20.93 15.94 -14.25
C ILE A 14 -19.91 14.97 -14.82
N VAL A 15 -19.46 15.25 -16.03
CA VAL A 15 -18.22 14.73 -16.56
C VAL A 15 -17.15 15.29 -15.63
N MET A 16 -16.88 14.55 -14.56
CA MET A 16 -15.67 14.73 -13.76
C MET A 16 -14.52 14.35 -14.67
N ALA A 17 -13.99 15.37 -15.33
CA ALA A 17 -12.76 15.30 -16.08
C ALA A 17 -11.68 14.63 -15.21
N GLY A 18 -11.23 13.44 -15.64
CA GLY A 18 -9.82 13.09 -15.84
C GLY A 18 -8.79 13.26 -14.73
N ASN A 19 -9.17 13.60 -13.50
CA ASN A 19 -8.25 13.74 -12.37
C ASN A 19 -8.64 12.70 -11.31
N ASP A 20 -8.14 11.46 -11.41
CA ASP A 20 -8.18 10.53 -10.28
C ASP A 20 -7.39 11.21 -9.15
N PRO A 21 -8.04 11.76 -8.09
CA PRO A 21 -7.36 12.65 -7.15
C PRO A 21 -6.27 11.94 -6.34
N LEU A 22 -6.15 10.62 -6.48
CA LEU A 22 -5.25 9.76 -5.73
C LEU A 22 -4.74 8.64 -6.64
N SER A 23 -3.69 8.97 -7.39
CA SER A 23 -2.82 7.95 -7.98
C SER A 23 -2.35 6.96 -6.90
N ILE A 24 -2.04 5.72 -7.28
CA ILE A 24 -1.48 4.72 -6.34
C ILE A 24 -0.27 5.29 -5.59
N LYS A 25 0.53 6.12 -6.26
CA LYS A 25 1.67 6.81 -5.70
C LYS A 25 1.28 7.75 -4.55
N THR A 26 0.30 8.64 -4.77
CA THR A 26 -0.18 9.55 -3.72
C THR A 26 -0.73 8.76 -2.53
N LEU A 27 -1.43 7.66 -2.77
CA LEU A 27 -1.95 6.81 -1.71
C LEU A 27 -0.83 6.10 -0.93
N ALA A 28 0.21 5.64 -1.60
CA ALA A 28 1.37 4.99 -0.99
C ALA A 28 2.11 5.92 -0.02
N GLU A 29 2.15 7.21 -0.30
CA GLU A 29 2.81 8.25 0.52
C GLU A 29 1.88 8.83 1.61
N THR A 30 0.57 8.55 1.59
CA THR A 30 -0.39 9.15 2.53
C THR A 30 -0.36 8.45 3.89
N MET A 31 -0.06 9.21 4.94
CA MET A 31 -0.08 8.77 6.36
C MET A 31 -1.04 9.59 7.23
N ASP A 32 -2.01 10.30 6.62
CA ASP A 32 -3.08 10.98 7.35
C ASP A 32 -4.30 10.07 7.53
N ARG A 33 -4.65 9.78 8.79
CA ARG A 33 -5.74 8.86 9.12
C ARG A 33 -7.08 9.27 8.53
N SER A 34 -7.45 10.55 8.66
CA SER A 34 -8.77 11.04 8.20
C SER A 34 -8.93 10.90 6.68
N THR A 35 -7.85 11.17 5.95
CA THR A 35 -7.76 11.03 4.49
C THR A 35 -7.88 9.57 4.08
N LEU A 36 -7.19 8.66 4.79
CA LEU A 36 -7.25 7.22 4.52
C LEU A 36 -8.65 6.65 4.77
N GLU A 37 -9.28 6.99 5.89
CA GLU A 37 -10.65 6.54 6.24
C GLU A 37 -11.68 7.07 5.22
N ALA A 38 -11.58 8.34 4.83
CA ALA A 38 -12.42 8.92 3.79
C ALA A 38 -12.22 8.23 2.43
N LYS A 39 -10.98 7.83 2.10
CA LYS A 39 -10.67 7.11 0.87
C LYS A 39 -11.24 5.70 0.87
N ILE A 40 -11.13 4.97 1.97
CA ILE A 40 -11.73 3.62 2.12
C ILE A 40 -13.23 3.70 1.91
N THR A 41 -13.91 4.62 2.61
CA THR A 41 -15.36 4.83 2.48
C THR A 41 -15.76 5.07 1.01
N ARG A 42 -15.02 5.92 0.29
CA ARG A 42 -15.27 6.19 -1.13
C ARG A 42 -15.04 4.96 -2.01
N LEU A 43 -13.97 4.20 -1.76
CA LEU A 43 -13.63 3.00 -2.54
C LEU A 43 -14.64 1.87 -2.33
N GLU A 44 -15.18 1.74 -1.12
CA GLU A 44 -16.23 0.75 -0.80
C GLU A 44 -17.58 1.14 -1.40
N ALA A 45 -17.91 2.44 -1.40
CA ALA A 45 -19.16 2.95 -1.98
C ALA A 45 -19.17 2.97 -3.53
N SER A 46 -17.99 3.00 -4.17
CA SER A 46 -17.89 3.13 -5.62
C SER A 46 -17.90 1.76 -6.33
N GLY A 47 -18.88 1.57 -7.22
CA GLY A 47 -18.80 0.62 -8.33
C GLY A 47 -18.71 1.39 -9.64
N ASP A 48 -17.62 1.24 -10.41
CA ASP A 48 -17.57 1.59 -11.85
C ASP A 48 -16.83 2.88 -12.29
N GLY A 49 -15.93 3.44 -11.47
CA GLY A 49 -14.92 4.42 -11.94
C GLY A 49 -13.50 3.84 -12.06
N ILE A 50 -13.19 2.83 -11.25
CA ILE A 50 -11.89 2.17 -11.15
C ILE A 50 -12.15 0.68 -11.31
N GLY A 51 -11.47 0.04 -12.27
CA GLY A 51 -11.61 -1.41 -12.48
C GLY A 51 -11.31 -2.21 -11.20
N GLU A 52 -11.94 -3.38 -11.05
CA GLU A 52 -11.96 -4.13 -9.78
C GLU A 52 -10.58 -4.34 -9.17
N ILE A 53 -9.60 -4.76 -9.98
CA ILE A 53 -8.21 -4.98 -9.54
C ILE A 53 -7.62 -3.68 -8.96
N GLY A 54 -7.82 -2.56 -9.65
CA GLY A 54 -7.35 -1.25 -9.20
C GLY A 54 -8.04 -0.77 -7.92
N ARG A 55 -9.29 -1.15 -7.70
CA ARG A 55 -10.04 -0.88 -6.47
C ARG A 55 -9.51 -1.73 -5.31
N LEU A 56 -9.33 -3.03 -5.51
CA LEU A 56 -8.78 -3.96 -4.51
C LEU A 56 -7.39 -3.52 -4.05
N LYS A 57 -6.50 -3.16 -4.99
CA LYS A 57 -5.16 -2.63 -4.70
C LYS A 57 -5.23 -1.38 -3.83
N ARG A 58 -6.06 -0.40 -4.20
CA ARG A 58 -6.20 0.85 -3.44
C ARG A 58 -6.78 0.62 -2.04
N LEU A 59 -7.80 -0.22 -1.89
CA LEU A 59 -8.33 -0.59 -0.57
C LEU A 59 -7.24 -1.23 0.29
N GLY A 60 -6.51 -2.18 -0.29
CA GLY A 60 -5.40 -2.85 0.36
C GLY A 60 -4.32 -1.90 0.88
N ILE A 61 -3.85 -0.98 0.04
CA ILE A 61 -2.82 0.00 0.43
C ILE A 61 -3.35 0.99 1.49
N ALA A 62 -4.61 1.44 1.37
CA ALA A 62 -5.19 2.36 2.36
C ALA A 62 -5.29 1.71 3.75
N TRP A 63 -5.79 0.47 3.81
CA TRP A 63 -5.83 -0.30 5.06
C TRP A 63 -4.43 -0.63 5.59
N HIS A 64 -3.47 -0.92 4.71
CA HIS A 64 -2.07 -1.12 5.10
C HIS A 64 -1.49 0.12 5.79
N ASN A 65 -1.72 1.32 5.23
CA ASN A 65 -1.23 2.56 5.82
C ASN A 65 -1.94 2.88 7.15
N LEU A 66 -3.23 2.57 7.29
CA LEU A 66 -3.91 2.62 8.59
C LEU A 66 -3.30 1.63 9.61
N SER A 67 -2.87 0.46 9.17
CA SER A 67 -2.18 -0.52 10.03
C SER A 67 -0.78 -0.06 10.45
N ALA A 68 -0.07 0.66 9.58
CA ALA A 68 1.18 1.33 9.94
C ALA A 68 0.96 2.46 10.97
N LEU A 69 -0.19 3.11 10.96
CA LEU A 69 -0.67 4.05 11.99
C LEU A 69 -1.26 3.35 13.24
N GLU A 70 -1.14 2.03 13.35
CA GLU A 70 -1.62 1.22 14.47
C GLU A 70 -3.14 1.32 14.73
N VAL A 71 -3.93 1.60 13.68
CA VAL A 71 -5.39 1.57 13.79
C VAL A 71 -5.86 0.12 13.96
N GLY A 72 -6.61 -0.14 15.03
CA GLY A 72 -7.10 -1.47 15.39
C GLY A 72 -7.88 -2.15 14.26
N GLY A 73 -7.55 -3.41 13.98
CA GLY A 73 -8.18 -4.22 12.93
C GLY A 73 -7.70 -3.94 11.50
N ALA A 74 -6.93 -2.88 11.28
CA ALA A 74 -6.50 -2.49 9.94
C ALA A 74 -5.57 -3.52 9.26
N SER A 75 -4.73 -4.23 10.01
CA SER A 75 -3.86 -5.29 9.46
C SER A 75 -4.65 -6.43 8.82
N GLY A 76 -5.76 -6.83 9.45
CA GLY A 76 -6.66 -7.86 8.92
C GLY A 76 -7.37 -7.42 7.63
N GLU A 77 -7.85 -6.18 7.58
CA GLU A 77 -8.44 -5.63 6.34
C GLU A 77 -7.38 -5.46 5.24
N ALA A 78 -6.17 -5.03 5.58
CA ALA A 78 -5.06 -4.95 4.63
C ALA A 78 -4.75 -6.31 4.01
N ASP A 79 -4.56 -7.36 4.84
CA ASP A 79 -4.33 -8.73 4.39
C ASP A 79 -5.46 -9.22 3.48
N LYS A 80 -6.72 -9.03 3.88
CA LYS A 80 -7.91 -9.42 3.12
C LYS A 80 -7.96 -8.79 1.74
N TRP A 81 -7.80 -7.47 1.63
CA TRP A 81 -7.92 -6.76 0.35
C TRP A 81 -6.70 -6.98 -0.55
N LEU A 82 -5.49 -7.01 0.02
CA LEU A 82 -4.27 -7.27 -0.74
C LEU A 82 -4.19 -8.72 -1.21
N LYS A 83 -4.70 -9.69 -0.44
CA LYS A 83 -4.85 -11.08 -0.89
C LYS A 83 -5.77 -11.19 -2.10
N LYS A 84 -6.91 -10.49 -2.10
CA LYS A 84 -7.82 -10.45 -3.26
C LYS A 84 -7.16 -9.78 -4.47
N ALA A 85 -6.48 -8.66 -4.27
CA ALA A 85 -5.74 -7.98 -5.33
C ALA A 85 -4.64 -8.89 -5.92
N PHE A 86 -3.90 -9.59 -5.06
CA PHE A 86 -2.82 -10.49 -5.47
C PHE A 86 -3.35 -11.70 -6.25
N ALA A 87 -4.48 -12.27 -5.81
CA ALA A 87 -5.12 -13.37 -6.53
C ALA A 87 -5.61 -12.94 -7.93
N ALA A 88 -6.10 -11.70 -8.06
CA ALA A 88 -6.57 -11.16 -9.33
C ALA A 88 -5.44 -10.70 -10.27
N SER A 89 -4.27 -10.36 -9.73
CA SER A 89 -3.11 -9.90 -10.49
C SER A 89 -1.79 -10.33 -9.84
N PRO A 90 -1.39 -11.61 -9.96
CA PRO A 90 -0.21 -12.15 -9.26
C PRO A 90 1.13 -11.59 -9.76
N ASP A 91 1.14 -10.96 -10.94
CA ASP A 91 2.30 -10.29 -11.52
C ASP A 91 2.34 -8.77 -11.23
N ASP A 92 1.39 -8.24 -10.45
CA ASP A 92 1.52 -6.91 -9.86
C ASP A 92 2.45 -7.01 -8.64
N TYR A 93 3.73 -6.74 -8.86
CA TYR A 93 4.76 -6.89 -7.83
C TYR A 93 4.63 -5.86 -6.70
N GLU A 94 3.94 -4.74 -6.90
CA GLU A 94 3.62 -3.80 -5.82
C GLU A 94 2.57 -4.39 -4.90
N VAL A 95 1.51 -4.99 -5.46
CA VAL A 95 0.51 -5.74 -4.69
C VAL A 95 1.17 -6.89 -3.94
N MET A 96 2.09 -7.62 -4.57
CA MET A 96 2.84 -8.70 -3.91
C MET A 96 3.65 -8.19 -2.71
N ALA A 97 4.35 -7.06 -2.86
CA ALA A 97 5.13 -6.45 -1.78
C ALA A 97 4.23 -5.97 -0.64
N TYR A 98 3.19 -5.20 -0.94
CA TYR A 98 2.23 -4.74 0.06
C TYR A 98 1.52 -5.90 0.76
N TYR A 99 1.13 -6.94 0.01
CA TYR A 99 0.52 -8.12 0.59
C TYR A 99 1.47 -8.79 1.60
N GLY A 100 2.74 -8.98 1.22
CA GLY A 100 3.75 -9.49 2.14
C GLY A 100 3.91 -8.60 3.38
N SER A 101 3.91 -7.29 3.22
CA SER A 101 3.99 -6.35 4.36
C SER A 101 2.78 -6.46 5.29
N ALA A 102 1.56 -6.52 4.73
CA ALA A 102 0.34 -6.73 5.51
C ALA A 102 0.37 -8.05 6.30
N ARG A 103 0.95 -9.13 5.77
CA ARG A 103 1.15 -10.38 6.53
C ARG A 103 2.02 -10.14 7.77
N THR A 104 3.12 -9.40 7.63
CA THR A 104 3.97 -9.09 8.81
C THR A 104 3.24 -8.23 9.84
N MET A 105 2.36 -7.31 9.41
CA MET A 105 1.52 -6.52 10.32
C MET A 105 0.46 -7.38 11.03
N VAL A 106 -0.13 -8.36 10.34
CA VAL A 106 -1.01 -9.36 10.98
C VAL A 106 -0.25 -10.17 12.02
N SER A 107 1.00 -10.53 11.76
CA SER A 107 1.86 -11.20 12.75
C SER A 107 2.13 -10.32 13.97
N ARG A 108 2.45 -9.04 13.77
CA ARG A 108 2.60 -8.04 14.85
C ARG A 108 1.36 -8.01 15.75
N ASP A 109 0.18 -7.87 15.14
CA ASP A 109 -1.09 -7.65 15.85
C ASP A 109 -1.74 -8.93 16.39
N SER A 110 -1.30 -10.11 15.97
CA SER A 110 -1.84 -11.39 16.44
C SER A 110 -1.61 -11.58 17.94
N TRP A 111 -2.46 -12.36 18.61
CA TRP A 111 -2.23 -12.80 20.00
C TRP A 111 -1.65 -14.22 20.07
N ASN A 112 -1.80 -15.01 19.00
CA ASN A 112 -1.33 -16.40 18.95
C ASN A 112 0.13 -16.46 18.49
N VAL A 113 1.04 -16.60 19.46
CA VAL A 113 2.50 -16.57 19.25
C VAL A 113 3.00 -17.62 18.26
N LEU A 114 2.40 -18.82 18.20
CA LEU A 114 2.88 -19.91 17.35
C LEU A 114 2.63 -19.62 15.86
N THR A 115 1.53 -18.96 15.51
CA THR A 115 1.23 -18.61 14.11
C THR A 115 1.90 -17.31 13.66
N LYS A 116 2.46 -16.51 14.57
CA LYS A 116 3.12 -15.23 14.25
C LYS A 116 4.33 -15.40 13.34
N MET A 117 5.21 -16.34 13.66
CA MET A 117 6.48 -16.49 12.95
C MET A 117 6.28 -16.97 11.52
N ASP A 118 5.39 -17.96 11.32
CA ASP A 118 5.07 -18.47 9.99
C ASP A 118 4.47 -17.37 9.10
N VAL A 119 3.49 -16.63 9.63
CA VAL A 119 2.84 -15.53 8.90
C VAL A 119 3.84 -14.41 8.57
N ALA A 120 4.75 -14.07 9.49
CA ALA A 120 5.80 -13.09 9.21
C ALA A 120 6.75 -13.59 8.12
N ASN A 121 7.21 -14.83 8.19
CA ASN A 121 8.12 -15.43 7.21
C ASN A 121 7.49 -15.53 5.82
N GLU A 122 6.21 -15.88 5.72
CA GLU A 122 5.44 -15.83 4.47
C GLU A 122 5.42 -14.41 3.89
N GLY A 123 5.19 -13.41 4.73
CA GLY A 123 5.20 -12.01 4.34
C GLY A 123 6.55 -11.55 3.80
N ILE A 124 7.62 -11.87 4.52
CA ILE A 124 9.00 -11.58 4.13
C ILE A 124 9.34 -12.26 2.79
N ALA A 125 8.95 -13.52 2.61
CA ALA A 125 9.21 -14.26 1.38
C ALA A 125 8.50 -13.64 0.16
N LEU A 126 7.27 -13.14 0.33
CA LEU A 126 6.54 -12.41 -0.72
C LEU A 126 7.25 -11.11 -1.11
N ILE A 127 7.67 -10.31 -0.13
CA ILE A 127 8.41 -9.07 -0.38
C ILE A 127 9.73 -9.34 -1.13
N ASP A 128 10.49 -10.34 -0.67
CA ASP A 128 11.76 -10.69 -1.32
C ASP A 128 11.55 -11.23 -2.74
N LYS A 129 10.44 -11.95 -2.98
CA LYS A 129 10.05 -12.37 -4.33
C LYS A 129 9.71 -11.16 -5.21
N ALA A 130 8.98 -10.18 -4.70
CA ALA A 130 8.66 -8.95 -5.42
C ALA A 130 9.93 -8.20 -5.84
N ILE A 131 10.93 -8.07 -4.95
CA ILE A 131 12.21 -7.45 -5.29
C ILE A 131 12.96 -8.23 -6.37
N ARG A 132 13.01 -9.57 -6.28
CA ARG A 132 13.68 -10.38 -7.32
C ARG A 132 13.02 -10.21 -8.69
N LYS A 133 11.71 -9.97 -8.74
CA LYS A 133 10.95 -9.81 -9.98
C LYS A 133 10.96 -8.38 -10.51
N ALA A 134 10.98 -7.39 -9.63
CA ALA A 134 10.96 -5.97 -9.97
C ALA A 134 12.01 -5.17 -9.19
N PRO A 135 13.32 -5.44 -9.39
CA PRO A 135 14.39 -4.89 -8.56
C PRO A 135 14.55 -3.36 -8.67
N ASN A 136 13.99 -2.74 -9.70
CA ASN A 136 14.03 -1.30 -9.92
C ASN A 136 12.69 -0.61 -9.61
N ASN A 137 11.67 -1.35 -9.16
CA ASN A 137 10.39 -0.75 -8.80
C ASN A 137 10.53 -0.03 -7.44
N ILE A 138 10.27 1.27 -7.46
CA ILE A 138 10.47 2.19 -6.33
C ILE A 138 9.54 1.84 -5.16
N ILE A 139 8.28 1.51 -5.44
CA ILE A 139 7.29 1.13 -4.43
C ILE A 139 7.70 -0.20 -3.77
N VAL A 140 8.12 -1.18 -4.56
CA VAL A 140 8.58 -2.48 -4.03
C VAL A 140 9.81 -2.29 -3.12
N ARG A 141 10.76 -1.43 -3.51
CA ARG A 141 11.92 -1.05 -2.69
C ARG A 141 11.51 -0.37 -1.40
N MET A 142 10.60 0.61 -1.46
CA MET A 142 10.10 1.33 -0.29
C MET A 142 9.41 0.38 0.70
N VAL A 143 8.54 -0.50 0.20
CA VAL A 143 7.85 -1.49 1.04
C VAL A 143 8.84 -2.42 1.73
N ARG A 144 9.85 -2.96 1.01
CA ARG A 144 10.86 -3.81 1.66
C ARG A 144 11.69 -3.03 2.67
N ALA A 145 12.07 -1.78 2.38
CA ALA A 145 12.87 -0.95 3.26
C ALA A 145 12.19 -0.74 4.61
N ASN A 146 10.96 -0.21 4.58
CA ASN A 146 10.16 0.08 5.76
C ASN A 146 9.78 -1.20 6.51
N ASN A 147 9.37 -2.25 5.80
CA ASN A 147 9.07 -3.54 6.44
C ASN A 147 10.29 -4.12 7.16
N SER A 148 11.47 -4.06 6.53
CA SER A 148 12.71 -4.62 7.07
C SER A 148 13.21 -3.87 8.30
N LEU A 149 12.94 -2.57 8.42
CA LEU A 149 13.23 -1.79 9.62
C LEU A 149 12.26 -2.06 10.76
N ALA A 150 10.97 -2.26 10.45
CA ALA A 150 9.95 -2.52 11.46
C ALA A 150 10.05 -3.92 12.09
N LEU A 151 10.76 -4.85 11.45
CA LEU A 151 10.92 -6.22 11.94
C LEU A 151 11.94 -6.30 13.10
N PRO A 152 11.70 -7.18 14.09
CA PRO A 152 12.68 -7.46 15.14
C PRO A 152 14.06 -7.88 14.63
N GLU A 153 15.10 -7.57 15.40
CA GLU A 153 16.50 -7.80 15.00
C GLU A 153 16.82 -9.25 14.63
N PHE A 154 16.18 -10.24 15.28
CA PHE A 154 16.42 -11.66 15.01
C PHE A 154 16.00 -12.12 13.59
N PHE A 155 15.25 -11.30 12.83
CA PHE A 155 14.99 -11.56 11.41
C PHE A 155 16.16 -11.13 10.51
N GLU A 156 17.17 -10.44 11.04
CA GLU A 156 18.39 -10.02 10.34
C GLU A 156 18.11 -9.16 9.09
N ARG A 157 17.07 -8.30 9.16
CA ARG A 157 16.56 -7.53 8.01
C ARG A 157 17.17 -6.14 7.84
N ARG A 158 17.89 -5.61 8.84
CA ARG A 158 18.52 -4.28 8.76
C ARG A 158 19.44 -4.10 7.53
N PRO A 159 20.23 -5.10 7.06
CA PRO A 159 20.98 -4.98 5.81
C PRO A 159 20.11 -4.80 4.56
N LYS A 160 18.90 -5.38 4.53
CA LYS A 160 17.96 -5.19 3.41
C LYS A 160 17.35 -3.80 3.40
N ALA A 161 17.01 -3.27 4.58
CA ALA A 161 16.63 -1.86 4.70
C ALA A 161 17.74 -0.93 4.21
N ARG A 162 19.00 -1.18 4.62
CA ARG A 162 20.17 -0.41 4.15
C ARG A 162 20.28 -0.42 2.63
N GLU A 163 20.18 -1.61 2.02
CA GLU A 163 20.26 -1.81 0.58
C GLU A 163 19.20 -0.94 -0.15
N ASP A 164 17.95 -0.97 0.32
CA ASP A 164 16.85 -0.27 -0.33
C ASP A 164 16.87 1.22 -0.11
N PHE A 165 17.10 1.68 1.13
CA PHE A 165 17.19 3.12 1.38
C PHE A 165 18.40 3.74 0.67
N SER A 166 19.53 3.04 0.57
CA SER A 166 20.67 3.50 -0.25
C SER A 166 20.28 3.60 -1.73
N PHE A 167 19.62 2.56 -2.26
CA PHE A 167 19.11 2.56 -3.64
C PHE A 167 18.16 3.73 -3.91
N LEU A 168 17.25 4.04 -2.98
CA LEU A 168 16.30 5.15 -3.09
C LEU A 168 16.99 6.51 -2.97
N HIS A 169 17.90 6.65 -2.00
CA HIS A 169 18.66 7.86 -1.73
C HIS A 169 19.49 8.32 -2.95
N GLU A 170 20.19 7.40 -3.61
CA GLU A 170 20.93 7.65 -4.86
C GLU A 170 20.06 8.18 -6.02
N ARG A 171 18.73 8.14 -5.87
CA ARG A 171 17.77 8.41 -6.93
C ARG A 171 16.86 9.58 -6.60
N LEU A 172 16.99 10.21 -5.42
CA LEU A 172 16.06 11.23 -4.95
C LEU A 172 15.79 12.28 -6.04
N ASP A 173 16.82 12.84 -6.69
CA ASP A 173 16.67 13.91 -7.69
C ASP A 173 15.80 13.54 -8.91
N ARG A 174 15.64 12.25 -9.20
CA ARG A 174 14.82 11.75 -10.32
C ARG A 174 13.51 11.10 -9.89
N LEU A 175 13.31 10.88 -8.60
CA LEU A 175 12.08 10.31 -8.08
C LEU A 175 11.02 11.40 -8.01
N ASP A 176 9.91 11.19 -8.70
CA ASP A 176 8.70 11.96 -8.43
C ASP A 176 8.11 11.40 -7.13
N ILE A 177 8.41 12.03 -5.99
CA ILE A 177 7.95 11.71 -4.62
C ILE A 177 7.88 12.99 -3.77
N SER A 178 7.05 13.01 -2.74
CA SER A 178 6.90 14.16 -1.85
C SER A 178 8.18 14.54 -1.08
N PRO A 179 8.36 15.81 -0.69
CA PRO A 179 9.43 16.24 0.21
C PRO A 179 9.48 15.44 1.52
N GLU A 180 8.33 15.06 2.05
CA GLU A 180 8.20 14.27 3.26
C GLU A 180 8.80 12.87 3.08
N THR A 181 8.45 12.17 1.98
CA THR A 181 9.05 10.87 1.66
C THR A 181 10.56 10.99 1.39
N ARG A 182 11.04 12.09 0.80
CA ARG A 182 12.48 12.34 0.64
C ARG A 182 13.18 12.46 1.99
N ALA A 183 12.59 13.21 2.91
CA ALA A 183 13.11 13.38 4.25
C ALA A 183 13.14 12.06 5.03
N GLU A 184 12.08 11.25 4.93
CA GLU A 184 12.01 9.90 5.52
C GLU A 184 13.16 9.01 5.02
N ILE A 185 13.38 8.93 3.70
CA ILE A 185 14.49 8.15 3.12
C ILE A 185 15.84 8.57 3.73
N CYS A 186 16.10 9.88 3.81
CA CYS A 186 17.36 10.40 4.36
C CYS A 186 17.50 10.10 5.86
N PHE A 187 16.42 10.29 6.62
CA PHE A 187 16.39 10.06 8.06
C PHE A 187 16.66 8.59 8.39
N GLU A 188 15.92 7.68 7.76
CA GLU A 188 16.05 6.24 7.98
C GLU A 188 17.44 5.73 7.55
N LEU A 189 17.94 6.19 6.39
CA LEU A 189 19.29 5.83 5.96
C LEU A 189 20.36 6.33 6.94
N GLY A 190 20.22 7.55 7.45
CA GLY A 190 21.11 8.09 8.48
C GLY A 190 21.13 7.23 9.74
N GLY A 191 19.97 6.83 10.24
CA GLY A 191 19.85 5.95 11.42
C GLY A 191 20.39 4.53 11.20
N ILE A 192 20.43 4.04 9.95
CA ILE A 192 21.01 2.74 9.61
C ILE A 192 22.56 2.78 9.53
N LEU A 193 23.13 3.95 9.21
CA LEU A 193 24.56 4.15 8.99
C LEU A 193 25.32 4.64 10.23
N ALA A 194 24.61 5.23 11.21
CA ALA A 194 25.14 5.54 12.54
C ALA A 194 25.36 4.28 13.38
#